data_AF-A0AAV5TAM7-F1
#
_entry.id   AF-A0AAV5TAM7-F1
#
_cell.length_a   1.000
_cell.length_b   1.000
_cell.length_c   1.000
_cell.angle_alpha   90.00
_cell.angle_beta   90.00
_cell.angle_gamma   90.00
#
_symmetry.space_group_name_H-M   'P 1'
#
loop_
_entity.id
_entity.type
_entity.pdbx_description
1 polymer ?
#
loop_
_entity_poly.entity_id
_entity_poly.type
_entity_poly.pdbx_seq_one_letter_code
_entity_poly.pdbx_strand_id
1 'polypeptide(L)'
;IMRVAIILLLCFAHGIGAFSWADRLRCNLLNFAYKTSNNCDATQEVDRSKCPSDGVWSEWTTTGSCATTCGSCSNATRTRTCTNKCGDCPCTGPSEDVGVCGIDMCAFPNPTCCGPFVKLLNVNTGEFFCGTGNVDVTECKST
;
A
#
# COMPACT_ATOMS: atom_id res chain seq x y z
N ILE A 1 -25.34 -0.58 -45.47
CA ILE A 1 -26.36 -1.66 -45.49
C ILE A 1 -25.81 -3.00 -46.02
N MET A 2 -24.72 -3.05 -46.81
CA MET A 2 -24.12 -4.34 -47.24
C MET A 2 -23.05 -4.96 -46.30
N ARG A 3 -22.65 -4.33 -45.18
CA ARG A 3 -21.64 -4.89 -44.25
C ARG A 3 -22.19 -5.55 -42.98
N VAL A 4 -23.51 -5.40 -42.72
CA VAL A 4 -24.18 -5.99 -41.54
C VAL A 4 -24.61 -7.44 -41.80
N ALA A 5 -24.88 -7.80 -43.05
CA ALA A 5 -25.38 -9.13 -43.43
C ALA A 5 -24.33 -10.25 -43.27
N ILE A 6 -23.03 -9.95 -43.40
CA ILE A 6 -21.95 -10.96 -43.32
C ILE A 6 -21.70 -11.42 -41.87
N ILE A 7 -21.89 -10.53 -40.88
CA ILE A 7 -21.66 -10.85 -39.47
C ILE A 7 -22.76 -11.81 -38.93
N LEU A 8 -23.99 -11.69 -39.45
CA LEU A 8 -25.12 -12.54 -39.03
C LEU A 8 -25.01 -13.99 -39.53
N LEU A 9 -24.30 -14.25 -40.63
CA LEU A 9 -24.15 -15.60 -41.18
C LEU A 9 -23.11 -16.45 -40.44
N LEU A 10 -22.19 -15.86 -39.68
CA LEU A 10 -21.16 -16.61 -38.93
C LEU A 10 -21.62 -17.07 -37.53
N CYS A 11 -22.71 -16.51 -37.00
CA CYS A 11 -23.22 -16.92 -35.68
C CYS A 11 -24.04 -18.23 -35.71
N PHE A 12 -24.56 -18.67 -36.86
CA PHE A 12 -25.39 -19.89 -36.92
C PHE A 12 -24.60 -21.21 -36.97
N ALA A 13 -23.28 -21.17 -37.20
CA ALA A 13 -22.47 -22.39 -37.29
C ALA A 13 -21.96 -22.94 -35.94
N HIS A 14 -22.07 -22.17 -34.84
CA HIS A 14 -21.47 -22.55 -33.55
C HIS A 14 -22.47 -22.81 -32.41
N GLY A 15 -23.77 -22.90 -32.69
CA GLY A 15 -24.73 -23.45 -31.72
C GLY A 15 -24.75 -22.75 -30.34
N ILE A 16 -24.52 -21.45 -30.30
CA ILE A 16 -24.49 -20.70 -29.04
C ILE A 16 -25.89 -20.14 -28.78
N GLY A 17 -26.56 -20.70 -27.78
CA GLY A 17 -27.88 -20.27 -27.32
C GLY A 17 -27.93 -18.79 -26.93
N ALA A 18 -29.15 -18.25 -26.98
CA ALA A 18 -29.54 -16.87 -26.73
C ALA A 18 -28.69 -16.12 -25.69
N PHE A 19 -27.89 -15.15 -26.15
CA PHE A 19 -27.33 -14.12 -25.29
C PHE A 19 -28.31 -12.95 -25.16
N SER A 20 -28.79 -12.74 -23.95
CA SER A 20 -29.51 -11.56 -23.49
C SER A 20 -28.65 -10.30 -23.66
N TRP A 21 -29.28 -9.19 -24.04
CA TRP A 21 -28.66 -7.93 -24.44
C TRP A 21 -28.19 -7.08 -23.23
N ALA A 22 -27.52 -7.69 -22.26
CA ALA A 22 -27.15 -7.02 -21.00
C ALA A 22 -25.76 -7.35 -20.43
N ASP A 23 -24.76 -7.73 -21.25
CA ASP A 23 -23.40 -8.03 -20.74
C ASP A 23 -22.26 -7.47 -21.60
N ARG A 24 -22.37 -6.21 -22.04
CA ARG A 24 -21.21 -5.42 -22.50
C ARG A 24 -20.61 -4.57 -21.35
N LEU A 25 -20.35 -5.21 -20.21
CA LEU A 25 -19.53 -4.66 -19.12
C LEU A 25 -18.48 -5.66 -18.60
N ARG A 26 -18.09 -6.67 -19.40
CA ARG A 26 -17.04 -7.63 -19.03
C ARG A 26 -15.76 -7.46 -19.85
N CYS A 27 -15.21 -6.26 -19.83
CA CYS A 27 -13.77 -6.03 -19.95
C CYS A 27 -13.28 -5.46 -18.61
N ASN A 28 -13.38 -6.24 -17.53
CA ASN A 28 -12.68 -5.92 -16.26
C ASN A 28 -12.59 -7.09 -15.26
N LEU A 29 -12.55 -8.35 -15.72
CA LEU A 29 -12.58 -9.51 -14.80
C LEU A 29 -11.54 -10.60 -15.09
N LEU A 30 -10.47 -10.33 -15.85
CA LEU A 30 -9.43 -11.34 -16.09
C LEU A 30 -7.97 -10.83 -16.13
N ASN A 31 -7.65 -9.73 -15.45
CA ASN A 31 -6.28 -9.44 -15.06
C ASN A 31 -6.30 -8.54 -13.82
N PHE A 32 -5.33 -8.75 -12.93
CA PHE A 32 -5.20 -8.12 -11.61
C PHE A 32 -5.98 -8.80 -10.47
N ALA A 33 -5.89 -10.13 -10.39
CA ALA A 33 -5.52 -10.74 -9.11
C ALA A 33 -4.06 -10.39 -8.80
N TYR A 34 -3.73 -9.09 -8.69
CA TYR A 34 -2.60 -8.72 -7.86
C TYR A 34 -3.11 -8.87 -6.44
N LYS A 35 -2.48 -9.77 -5.72
CA LYS A 35 -2.80 -10.05 -4.33
C LYS A 35 -2.40 -8.80 -3.52
N THR A 36 -3.28 -7.82 -3.40
CA THR A 36 -3.34 -7.02 -2.17
C THR A 36 -4.28 -7.74 -1.24
N SER A 37 -3.72 -8.43 -0.26
CA SER A 37 -4.48 -9.07 0.82
C SER A 37 -5.02 -8.04 1.82
N ASN A 38 -5.67 -6.98 1.32
CA ASN A 38 -6.17 -5.88 2.14
C ASN A 38 -7.66 -5.63 1.89
N ASN A 39 -8.39 -6.63 1.38
CA ASN A 39 -9.83 -6.54 1.21
C ASN A 39 -10.53 -6.96 2.51
N CYS A 40 -10.51 -6.05 3.48
CA CYS A 40 -11.28 -6.21 4.69
C CYS A 40 -12.59 -5.43 4.57
N ASP A 41 -13.69 -6.15 4.39
CA ASP A 41 -15.02 -5.56 4.48
C ASP A 41 -15.40 -5.46 5.95
N ALA A 42 -15.48 -4.23 6.47
CA ALA A 42 -15.77 -3.94 7.88
C ALA A 42 -17.23 -4.28 8.31
N THR A 43 -18.02 -4.92 7.43
CA THR A 43 -19.47 -5.09 7.61
C THR A 43 -19.96 -6.54 7.78
N GLN A 44 -19.09 -7.52 8.04
CA GLN A 44 -19.48 -8.90 8.31
C GLN A 44 -18.75 -9.48 9.54
N GLU A 45 -19.41 -10.43 10.23
CA GLU A 45 -18.90 -11.17 11.38
C GLU A 45 -17.41 -11.54 11.21
N VAL A 46 -16.61 -11.37 12.27
CA VAL A 46 -15.14 -11.44 12.24
C VAL A 46 -14.65 -12.82 11.81
N ASP A 47 -14.60 -13.05 10.50
CA ASP A 47 -13.98 -14.21 9.89
C ASP A 47 -12.47 -14.06 10.04
N ARG A 48 -11.94 -14.55 11.16
CA ARG A 48 -10.50 -14.48 11.49
C ARG A 48 -9.61 -15.11 10.43
N SER A 49 -10.15 -15.93 9.53
CA SER A 49 -9.41 -16.51 8.39
C SER A 49 -9.05 -15.47 7.31
N LYS A 50 -9.69 -14.30 7.33
CA LYS A 50 -9.44 -13.17 6.41
C LYS A 50 -8.54 -12.09 7.01
N CYS A 51 -8.17 -12.21 8.29
CA CYS A 51 -7.27 -11.25 8.92
C CYS A 51 -5.87 -11.33 8.29
N PRO A 52 -5.21 -10.19 8.05
CA PRO A 52 -3.77 -10.16 7.84
C PRO A 52 -3.08 -10.82 9.04
N SER A 53 -1.99 -11.55 8.80
CA SER A 53 -1.29 -12.31 9.84
C SER A 53 -0.91 -11.48 11.08
N ASP A 54 -0.63 -10.19 10.89
CA ASP A 54 -0.19 -9.28 11.95
C ASP A 54 -1.22 -8.20 12.30
N GLY A 55 -2.46 -8.33 11.82
CA GLY A 55 -3.48 -7.28 11.92
C GLY A 55 -3.14 -6.04 11.10
N VAL A 56 -3.81 -4.93 11.37
CA VAL A 56 -3.54 -3.65 10.69
C VAL A 56 -3.03 -2.64 11.71
N TRP A 57 -1.75 -2.31 11.62
CA TRP A 57 -1.13 -1.29 12.46
C TRP A 57 -1.29 0.12 11.87
N SER A 58 -1.30 1.13 12.73
CA SER A 58 -1.09 2.52 12.33
C SER A 58 0.35 2.74 11.89
N GLU A 59 0.60 3.87 11.23
CA GLU A 59 1.95 4.38 11.05
C GLU A 59 2.65 4.59 12.40
N TRP A 60 3.97 4.43 12.39
CA TRP A 60 4.79 4.70 13.55
C TRP A 60 4.83 6.20 13.85
N THR A 61 4.62 6.56 15.12
CA THR A 61 4.67 7.94 15.61
C THR A 61 5.74 8.05 16.67
N THR A 62 6.67 8.98 16.50
CA THR A 62 7.70 9.27 17.50
C THR A 62 7.07 9.89 18.74
N THR A 63 7.25 9.26 19.90
CA THR A 63 6.74 9.74 21.19
C THR A 63 7.83 10.36 22.07
N GLY A 64 9.09 9.99 21.86
CA GLY A 64 10.24 10.60 22.53
C GLY A 64 10.75 11.88 21.86
N SER A 65 11.54 12.67 22.59
CA SER A 65 12.29 13.77 21.98
C SER A 65 13.42 13.22 21.11
N CYS A 66 13.41 13.52 19.81
CA CYS A 66 14.55 13.20 18.96
C CYS A 66 15.71 14.17 19.26
N ALA A 67 16.90 13.64 19.53
CA ALA A 67 18.07 14.47 19.83
C ALA A 67 18.53 15.33 18.65
N THR A 68 18.24 14.88 17.42
CA THR A 68 18.54 15.59 16.17
C THR A 68 17.26 15.79 15.37
N THR A 69 17.09 16.96 14.76
CA THR A 69 15.93 17.21 13.88
C THR A 69 16.18 16.83 12.42
N CYS A 70 17.43 16.60 12.04
CA CYS A 70 17.83 16.30 10.67
C CYS A 70 18.85 15.17 10.61
N GLY A 71 19.02 14.62 9.41
CA GLY A 71 20.07 13.70 9.00
C GLY A 71 19.82 12.26 9.39
N SER A 72 18.70 11.91 10.04
CA SER A 72 18.46 10.55 10.54
C SER A 72 19.57 10.06 11.47
N CYS A 73 20.12 10.96 12.28
CA CYS A 73 21.32 10.72 13.08
C CYS A 73 21.05 10.14 14.48
N SER A 74 19.79 10.17 14.93
CA SER A 74 19.40 9.73 16.27
C SER A 74 18.26 8.73 16.22
N ASN A 75 18.08 8.01 17.32
CA ASN A 75 16.92 7.17 17.55
C ASN A 75 16.04 7.76 18.64
N ALA A 76 14.74 7.52 18.53
CA ALA A 76 13.75 7.85 19.53
C ALA A 76 12.74 6.72 19.66
N THR A 77 12.08 6.67 20.81
CA THR A 77 10.92 5.82 21.02
C THR A 77 9.80 6.23 20.08
N ARG A 78 9.20 5.24 19.43
CA ARG A 78 8.04 5.38 18.55
C ARG A 78 6.98 4.38 18.94
N THR A 79 5.72 4.78 18.81
CA THR A 79 4.56 3.94 19.09
C THR A 79 3.67 3.81 17.86
N ARG A 80 2.87 2.75 17.83
CA ARG A 80 1.83 2.51 16.84
C ARG A 80 0.62 1.91 17.52
N THR A 81 -0.55 2.11 16.95
CA THR A 81 -1.81 1.59 17.47
C THR A 81 -2.37 0.52 16.55
N CYS A 82 -2.98 -0.52 17.13
CA CYS A 82 -3.71 -1.51 16.35
C CYS A 82 -5.01 -0.88 15.86
N THR A 83 -5.23 -0.90 14.54
CA THR A 83 -6.41 -0.32 13.92
C THR A 83 -7.43 -1.40 13.62
N ASN A 84 -8.69 -1.16 13.98
CA ASN A 84 -9.80 -2.09 13.72
C ASN A 84 -10.38 -1.93 12.30
N LYS A 85 -9.58 -1.44 11.35
CA LYS A 85 -10.04 -1.23 9.95
C LYS A 85 -10.43 -2.53 9.25
N CYS A 86 -9.97 -3.67 9.78
CA CYS A 86 -10.32 -5.01 9.31
C CYS A 86 -11.23 -5.80 10.30
N GLY A 87 -12.04 -5.11 11.11
CA GLY A 87 -12.76 -5.74 12.22
C GLY A 87 -11.86 -6.01 13.43
N ASP A 88 -12.22 -6.95 14.30
CA ASP A 88 -11.43 -7.33 15.50
C ASP A 88 -10.24 -8.25 15.18
N CYS A 89 -9.50 -7.95 14.10
CA CYS A 89 -8.29 -8.68 13.77
C CYS A 89 -7.20 -8.38 14.81
N PRO A 90 -6.65 -9.41 15.49
CA PRO A 90 -5.62 -9.18 16.50
C PRO A 90 -4.34 -8.73 15.83
N CYS A 91 -3.72 -7.67 16.36
CA CYS A 91 -2.39 -7.28 15.94
C CYS A 91 -1.33 -8.09 16.68
N THR A 92 -0.31 -8.55 15.95
CA THR A 92 0.81 -9.30 16.50
C THR A 92 2.07 -8.44 16.52
N GLY A 93 2.82 -8.48 17.63
CA GLY A 93 4.07 -7.73 17.81
C GLY A 93 3.93 -6.52 18.73
N PRO A 94 5.04 -5.77 18.94
CA PRO A 94 5.07 -4.67 19.89
C PRO A 94 4.36 -3.42 19.36
N SER A 95 3.71 -2.69 20.26
CA SER A 95 3.13 -1.36 20.02
C SER A 95 4.12 -0.22 20.21
N GLU A 96 5.33 -0.52 20.71
CA GLU A 96 6.39 0.44 21.00
C GLU A 96 7.74 -0.15 20.56
N ASP A 97 8.57 0.67 19.92
CA ASP A 97 9.90 0.32 19.44
C ASP A 97 10.82 1.55 19.47
N VAL A 98 12.13 1.34 19.31
CA VAL A 98 13.11 2.41 19.15
C VAL A 98 13.54 2.46 17.69
N GLY A 99 13.28 3.60 17.04
CA GLY A 99 13.58 3.80 15.63
C GLY A 99 14.25 5.12 15.34
N VAL A 100 14.70 5.25 14.10
CA VAL A 100 15.35 6.45 13.58
C VAL A 100 14.37 7.63 13.60
N CYS A 101 14.87 8.82 13.94
CA CYS A 101 14.10 10.05 13.98
C CYS A 101 14.89 11.23 13.40
N GLY A 102 14.21 12.36 13.15
CA GLY A 102 14.83 13.55 12.57
C GLY A 102 15.24 13.31 11.11
N ILE A 103 14.29 12.85 10.29
CA ILE A 103 14.55 12.40 8.92
C ILE A 103 14.75 13.54 7.92
N ASP A 104 14.62 14.80 8.35
CA ASP A 104 14.81 15.95 7.47
C ASP A 104 16.25 16.03 6.97
N MET A 105 16.48 16.69 5.84
CA MET A 105 17.83 16.94 5.37
C MET A 105 18.56 17.96 6.23
N CYS A 106 19.78 17.64 6.66
CA CYS A 106 20.64 18.65 7.26
C CYS A 106 21.22 19.60 6.20
N ALA A 107 21.34 20.87 6.57
CA ALA A 107 22.06 21.86 5.80
C ALA A 107 23.58 21.80 6.08
N PHE A 108 24.36 22.33 5.14
CA PHE A 108 25.80 22.57 5.33
C PHE A 108 26.03 23.41 6.62
N PRO A 109 27.09 23.14 7.42
CA PRO A 109 28.23 22.26 7.15
C PRO A 109 28.05 20.79 7.54
N ASN A 110 26.89 20.42 8.08
CA ASN A 110 26.65 19.04 8.49
C ASN A 110 26.43 18.14 7.26
N PRO A 111 26.78 16.85 7.35
CA PRO A 111 26.40 15.89 6.32
C PRO A 111 24.87 15.86 6.19
N THR A 112 24.37 15.87 4.95
CA THR A 112 22.92 15.93 4.67
C THR A 112 22.16 14.80 5.37
N CYS A 113 22.73 13.59 5.35
CA CYS A 113 22.26 12.41 6.06
C CYS A 113 23.43 11.75 6.78
N CYS A 114 23.18 11.25 7.99
CA CYS A 114 24.10 10.36 8.70
C CYS A 114 24.10 8.98 8.03
N GLY A 115 25.28 8.38 7.85
CA GLY A 115 25.37 7.02 7.33
C GLY A 115 24.70 6.04 8.29
N PRO A 116 23.93 5.05 7.82
CA PRO A 116 23.80 4.51 6.45
C PRO A 116 22.67 5.15 5.60
N PHE A 117 22.10 6.28 6.02
CA PHE A 117 20.96 6.88 5.34
C PHE A 117 21.40 7.70 4.13
N VAL A 118 20.57 7.68 3.09
CA VAL A 118 20.76 8.41 1.85
C VAL A 118 19.59 9.36 1.62
N LYS A 119 19.81 10.37 0.79
CA LYS A 119 18.76 11.32 0.38
C LYS A 119 17.76 10.61 -0.53
N LEU A 120 16.50 10.63 -0.13
CA LEU A 120 15.35 10.12 -0.87
C LEU A 120 14.37 11.25 -1.15
N LEU A 121 13.53 11.07 -2.18
CA LEU A 121 12.46 12.00 -2.56
C LEU A 121 11.12 11.31 -2.35
N ASN A 122 10.25 11.92 -1.56
CA ASN A 122 8.84 11.57 -1.57
C ASN A 122 8.21 12.18 -2.83
N VAL A 123 7.90 11.35 -3.82
CA VAL A 123 7.33 11.83 -5.10
C VAL A 123 5.93 12.41 -4.97
N ASN A 124 5.21 12.08 -3.90
CA ASN A 124 3.85 12.56 -3.65
C ASN A 124 3.86 13.95 -3.02
N THR A 125 4.77 14.21 -2.06
CA THR A 125 4.86 15.51 -1.38
C THR A 125 5.91 16.43 -2.01
N GLY A 126 6.84 15.90 -2.80
CA GLY A 126 7.99 16.63 -3.35
C GLY A 126 9.10 16.88 -2.32
N GLU A 127 9.02 16.28 -1.13
CA GLU A 127 9.95 16.54 -0.03
C GLU A 127 11.12 15.57 -0.04
N PHE A 128 12.30 16.08 0.30
CA PHE A 128 13.49 15.26 0.47
C PHE A 128 13.68 14.87 1.94
N PHE A 129 14.04 13.61 2.17
CA PHE A 129 14.28 13.07 3.50
C PHE A 129 15.45 12.08 3.48
N CYS A 130 15.98 11.76 4.66
CA CYS A 130 17.04 10.80 4.88
C CYS A 130 16.45 9.43 5.24
N GLY A 131 16.58 8.45 4.34
CA GLY A 131 16.08 7.10 4.56
C GLY A 131 17.06 6.02 4.13
N THR A 132 16.69 4.75 4.31
CA THR A 132 17.50 3.62 3.88
C THR A 132 17.42 3.50 2.35
N GLY A 133 18.56 3.45 1.66
CA GLY A 133 18.62 3.47 0.19
C GLY A 133 18.07 2.22 -0.52
N ASN A 134 17.50 1.27 0.22
CA ASN A 134 16.98 -0.01 -0.28
C ASN A 134 15.45 -0.11 -0.08
N VAL A 135 14.70 0.97 -0.29
CA VAL A 135 13.25 0.84 -0.41
C VAL A 135 12.98 0.23 -1.78
N ASP A 136 12.66 -1.06 -1.82
CA ASP A 136 12.13 -1.71 -3.02
C ASP A 136 10.90 -0.91 -3.46
N VAL A 137 10.80 -0.57 -4.75
CA VAL A 137 9.69 0.23 -5.30
C VAL A 137 8.32 -0.39 -5.00
N THR A 138 8.29 -1.66 -4.60
CA THR A 138 7.09 -2.34 -4.07
C THR A 138 6.58 -1.83 -2.72
N GLU A 139 7.39 -1.15 -1.91
CA GLU A 139 7.02 -0.55 -0.61
C GLU A 139 6.47 0.89 -0.74
N CYS A 140 6.69 1.55 -1.87
CA CYS A 140 6.14 2.88 -2.18
C CYS A 140 4.70 2.84 -2.74
N LYS A 141 3.95 1.76 -2.51
CA LYS A 141 2.49 1.80 -2.68
C LYS A 141 1.90 2.54 -1.48
N SER A 142 1.90 3.87 -1.59
CA SER A 142 1.06 4.75 -0.79
C SER A 142 -0.34 4.14 -0.69
N THR A 143 -0.74 3.90 0.56
CA THR A 143 -2.15 3.69 0.92
C THR A 143 -2.94 4.97 0.69
#